data_AF-A0A918WV10-F1
#
_entry.id   AF-A0A918WV10-F1
#
_cell.length_a   1.000
_cell.length_b   1.000
_cell.length_c   1.000
_cell.angle_alpha   90.00
_cell.angle_beta   90.00
_cell.angle_gamma   90.00
#
_symmetry.space_group_name_H-M   'P 1'
#
loop_
_entity.id
_entity.type
_entity.pdbx_description
1 polymer ?
#
loop_
_entity_poly.entity_id
_entity_poly.type
_entity_poly.pdbx_seq_one_letter_code
_entity_poly.pdbx_strand_id
1 'polypeptide(L)'
;MTGADSDPRVAELHTVVSRLRRELAAHPAELSDRAIAEDELAALAAMLLSGTPDVLRLRRSLLLIAGAIGSVSALAPAVGLVREAVESFGDGWAGFRGQGPPVP
;
A
#
# COMPACT_ATOMS: atom_id res chain seq x y z
N MET A 1 -21.64 -9.69 -5.77
CA MET A 1 -21.34 -10.31 -4.45
C MET A 1 -20.71 -9.24 -3.57
N THR A 2 -21.53 -8.39 -2.95
CA THR A 2 -21.08 -7.31 -2.05
C THR A 2 -21.10 -7.84 -0.62
N GLY A 3 -20.03 -8.53 -0.23
CA GLY A 3 -19.85 -9.01 1.14
C GLY A 3 -19.16 -7.93 1.96
N ALA A 4 -19.90 -7.32 2.88
CA ALA A 4 -19.40 -6.40 3.90
C ALA A 4 -18.51 -7.09 4.97
N ASP A 5 -17.88 -8.23 4.64
CA ASP A 5 -16.98 -9.02 5.50
C ASP A 5 -15.50 -8.79 5.19
N SER A 6 -15.19 -7.98 4.16
CA SER A 6 -13.81 -7.56 3.92
C SER A 6 -13.46 -6.49 4.95
N ASP A 7 -12.56 -6.81 5.88
CA ASP A 7 -12.04 -5.87 6.89
C ASP A 7 -11.77 -4.50 6.22
N PRO A 8 -12.33 -3.39 6.75
CA PRO A 8 -12.17 -2.07 6.15
C PRO A 8 -10.70 -1.68 5.97
N ARG A 9 -9.80 -2.19 6.82
CA ARG A 9 -8.35 -1.99 6.69
C ARG A 9 -7.77 -2.69 5.46
N VAL A 10 -8.32 -3.84 5.07
CA VAL A 10 -7.93 -4.56 3.84
C VAL A 10 -8.36 -3.79 2.60
N ALA A 11 -9.56 -3.22 2.61
CA ALA A 11 -10.05 -2.38 1.50
C ALA A 11 -9.23 -1.08 1.35
N GLU A 12 -8.88 -0.46 2.48
CA GLU A 12 -8.01 0.72 2.51
C GLU A 12 -6.60 0.40 1.99
N LEU A 13 -5.97 -0.67 2.51
CA LEU A 13 -4.65 -1.13 2.08
C LEU A 13 -4.64 -1.48 0.58
N HIS A 14 -5.70 -2.12 0.07
CA HIS A 14 -5.82 -2.42 -1.35
C HIS A 14 -5.91 -1.14 -2.21
N THR A 15 -6.59 -0.11 -1.71
CA THR A 15 -6.73 1.19 -2.40
C THR A 15 -5.38 1.91 -2.50
N VAL A 16 -4.63 2.00 -1.40
CA VAL A 16 -3.31 2.65 -1.40
C VAL A 16 -2.28 1.87 -2.22
N VAL A 17 -2.29 0.53 -2.18
CA VAL A 17 -1.44 -0.34 -3.01
C VAL A 17 -1.76 -0.16 -4.50
N SER A 18 -3.04 -0.11 -4.87
CA SER A 18 -3.47 0.12 -6.25
C SER A 18 -3.01 1.48 -6.78
N ARG A 19 -3.02 2.51 -5.92
CA ARG A 19 -2.50 3.83 -6.25
C ARG A 19 -0.99 3.81 -6.47
N LEU A 20 -0.23 3.21 -5.55
CA LEU A 20 1.23 3.08 -5.67
C LEU A 20 1.63 2.36 -6.97
N ARG A 21 0.91 1.30 -7.36
CA ARG A 21 1.13 0.62 -8.65
C ARG A 21 0.93 1.54 -9.85
N ARG A 22 -0.10 2.41 -9.83
CA ARG A 22 -0.34 3.38 -10.91
C ARG A 22 0.75 4.44 -10.96
N GLU A 23 1.17 4.95 -9.81
CA GLU A 23 2.25 5.95 -9.73
C GLU A 23 3.59 5.35 -10.20
N LEU A 24 3.88 4.10 -9.83
CA LEU A 24 5.05 3.36 -10.32
C LEU A 24 4.96 3.10 -11.83
N ALA A 25 3.79 2.71 -12.33
CA ALA A 25 3.55 2.47 -13.76
C ALA A 25 3.75 3.75 -14.60
N ALA A 26 3.30 4.89 -14.07
CA ALA A 26 3.41 6.19 -14.71
C ALA A 26 4.80 6.83 -14.51
N HIS A 27 5.67 6.25 -13.69
CA HIS A 27 7.00 6.81 -13.44
C HIS A 27 7.91 6.59 -14.66
N PRO A 28 8.47 7.65 -15.26
CA PRO A 28 9.27 7.56 -16.48
C PRO A 28 10.71 7.09 -16.25
N ALA A 29 11.17 7.00 -14.99
CA ALA A 29 12.51 6.52 -14.69
C ALA A 29 12.61 5.00 -14.85
N GLU A 30 13.67 4.53 -15.50
CA GLU A 30 14.08 3.13 -15.46
C GLU A 30 14.64 2.82 -14.07
N LEU A 31 13.77 2.36 -13.17
CA LEU A 31 14.20 1.82 -11.88
C LEU A 31 14.69 0.40 -12.14
N SER A 32 15.95 0.11 -11.82
CA SER A 32 16.56 -1.21 -12.01
C SER A 32 15.74 -2.34 -11.39
N ASP A 33 15.07 -2.05 -10.27
CA ASP A 33 14.24 -3.01 -9.52
C ASP A 33 12.73 -2.80 -9.72
N ARG A 34 12.31 -2.06 -10.75
CA ARG A 34 10.88 -1.75 -11.02
C ARG A 34 10.02 -3.01 -11.13
N ALA A 35 10.47 -3.97 -11.94
CA ALA A 35 9.72 -5.19 -12.19
C ALA A 35 9.53 -6.02 -10.92
N ILE A 36 10.55 -6.04 -10.05
CA ILE A 36 10.50 -6.72 -8.75
C ILE A 36 9.48 -6.02 -7.84
N ALA A 37 9.51 -4.68 -7.78
CA ALA A 37 8.55 -3.91 -7.00
C ALA A 37 7.10 -4.08 -7.50
N GLU A 38 6.89 -4.10 -8.82
CA GLU A 38 5.57 -4.32 -9.42
C GLU A 38 5.01 -5.73 -9.14
N ASP A 39 5.85 -6.76 -9.23
CA ASP A 39 5.47 -8.16 -8.93
C ASP A 39 5.14 -8.35 -7.45
N GLU A 40 5.96 -7.79 -6.55
CA GLU A 40 5.66 -7.78 -5.11
C GLU A 40 4.35 -7.05 -4.80
N LEU A 41 4.09 -5.89 -5.43
CA LEU A 41 2.82 -5.17 -5.27
C LEU A 41 1.62 -5.98 -5.77
N ALA A 42 1.79 -6.78 -6.84
CA ALA A 42 0.75 -7.67 -7.34
C ALA A 42 0.50 -8.84 -6.38
N ALA A 43 1.55 -9.45 -5.84
CA ALA A 43 1.44 -10.51 -4.83
C ALA A 43 0.77 -10.00 -3.54
N LEU A 44 1.07 -8.77 -3.14
CA LEU A 44 0.49 -8.10 -1.98
C LEU A 44 -1.01 -7.84 -2.21
N ALA A 45 -1.40 -7.35 -3.39
CA ALA A 45 -2.81 -7.18 -3.76
C ALA A 45 -3.58 -8.51 -3.77
N ALA A 46 -2.98 -9.60 -4.30
CA ALA A 46 -3.59 -10.92 -4.29
C ALA A 46 -3.81 -11.47 -2.87
N MET A 47 -2.86 -11.23 -1.95
CA MET A 47 -2.99 -11.61 -0.55
C MET A 47 -4.10 -10.84 0.17
N LEU A 48 -4.30 -9.56 -0.17
CA LEU A 48 -5.40 -8.78 0.39
C LEU A 48 -6.75 -9.32 -0.06
N LEU A 49 -6.85 -9.77 -1.32
CA LEU A 49 -8.05 -10.40 -1.86
C LEU A 49 -8.38 -11.75 -1.18
N SER A 50 -7.40 -12.42 -0.56
CA SER A 50 -7.63 -13.66 0.19
C SER A 50 -8.12 -13.43 1.63
N GLY A 51 -8.18 -12.18 2.10
CA GLY A 51 -8.85 -11.78 3.36
C GLY A 51 -8.06 -11.98 4.66
N THR A 52 -6.91 -12.65 4.64
CA THR A 52 -6.04 -12.85 5.83
C THR A 52 -4.61 -12.37 5.56
N PRO A 53 -4.36 -11.06 5.59
CA PRO A 53 -3.01 -10.54 5.40
C PRO A 53 -2.09 -10.84 6.60
N ASP A 54 -0.89 -11.34 6.33
CA ASP A 54 0.16 -11.55 7.34
C ASP A 54 0.95 -10.24 7.56
N VAL A 55 0.87 -9.67 8.77
CA VAL A 55 1.50 -8.40 9.13
C VAL A 55 3.03 -8.44 9.01
N LEU A 56 3.66 -9.57 9.34
CA LEU A 56 5.12 -9.74 9.19
C LEU A 56 5.50 -9.77 7.70
N ARG A 57 4.67 -10.44 6.89
CA ARG A 57 4.85 -10.48 5.43
C ARG A 57 4.63 -9.12 4.78
N LEU A 58 3.60 -8.38 5.18
CA LEU A 58 3.33 -7.01 4.73
C LEU A 58 4.52 -6.08 5.02
N ARG A 59 5.03 -6.10 6.26
CA ARG A 59 6.21 -5.30 6.65
C ARG A 59 7.45 -5.67 5.84
N ARG A 60 7.67 -6.96 5.58
CA ARG A 60 8.80 -7.43 4.76
C ARG A 60 8.71 -6.97 3.32
N SER A 61 7.55 -7.15 2.66
CA SER A 61 7.34 -6.67 1.29
C SER A 61 7.47 -5.15 1.20
N LEU A 62 7.00 -4.40 2.20
CA LEU A 62 7.20 -2.94 2.26
C LEU A 62 8.68 -2.53 2.29
N LEU A 63 9.51 -3.24 3.07
CA LEU A 63 10.95 -2.96 3.11
C LEU A 63 11.63 -3.27 1.78
N LEU A 64 11.22 -4.33 1.09
CA LEU A 64 11.72 -4.66 -0.25
C LEU A 64 11.30 -3.58 -1.27
N ILE A 65 10.03 -3.18 -1.25
CA ILE A 65 9.50 -2.12 -2.13
C ILE A 65 10.22 -0.79 -1.84
N ALA A 66 10.44 -0.43 -0.58
CA ALA A 66 11.16 0.78 -0.20
C ALA A 66 12.65 0.75 -0.59
N GLY A 67 13.29 -0.42 -0.56
CA GLY A 67 14.66 -0.62 -1.04
C GLY A 67 14.77 -0.54 -2.56
N ALA A 68 13.84 -1.16 -3.28
CA ALA A 68 13.77 -1.17 -4.74
C ALA A 68 13.39 0.19 -5.35
N ILE A 69 12.57 0.97 -4.64
CA ILE A 69 12.19 2.34 -5.00
C ILE A 69 13.20 3.37 -4.46
N GLY A 70 14.26 2.90 -3.77
CA GLY A 70 15.25 3.68 -3.01
C GLY A 70 15.43 5.14 -3.43
N SER A 71 15.20 6.06 -2.49
CA SER A 71 15.41 7.51 -2.62
C SER A 71 14.61 8.25 -3.72
N VAL A 72 13.62 7.64 -4.37
CA VAL A 72 12.71 8.39 -5.28
C VAL A 72 11.70 9.19 -4.44
N SER A 73 12.03 10.45 -4.14
CA SER A 73 11.18 11.36 -3.37
C SER A 73 9.76 11.52 -3.96
N ALA A 74 9.58 11.29 -5.26
CA ALA A 74 8.27 11.36 -5.92
C ALA A 74 7.32 10.23 -5.50
N LEU A 75 7.85 9.07 -5.12
CA LEU A 75 7.07 7.90 -4.69
C LEU A 75 6.99 7.78 -3.17
N ALA A 76 7.78 8.59 -2.43
CA ALA A 76 7.79 8.61 -0.97
C ALA A 76 6.41 8.87 -0.33
N PRO A 77 5.55 9.78 -0.85
CA PRO A 77 4.22 9.98 -0.29
C PRO A 77 3.33 8.73 -0.40
N ALA A 78 3.33 8.06 -1.56
CA ALA A 78 2.52 6.85 -1.74
C ALA A 78 3.05 5.66 -0.94
N VAL A 79 4.37 5.50 -0.83
CA VAL A 79 4.98 4.48 0.04
C VAL A 79 4.67 4.75 1.53
N GLY A 80 4.61 6.03 1.94
CA GLY A 80 4.18 6.43 3.28
C GLY A 80 2.76 6.00 3.62
N LEU A 81 1.81 6.24 2.72
CA LEU A 81 0.41 5.81 2.90
C LEU A 81 0.27 4.27 3.02
N VAL A 82 1.04 3.50 2.26
CA VAL A 82 1.03 2.03 2.37
C VAL A 82 1.63 1.58 3.72
N ARG A 83 2.68 2.27 4.21
CA ARG A 83 3.27 2.00 5.53
C ARG A 83 2.27 2.24 6.65
N GLU A 84 1.61 3.39 6.66
CA GLU A 84 0.59 3.73 7.66
C GLU A 84 -0.55 2.70 7.66
N ALA A 85 -1.02 2.32 6.48
CA ALA A 85 -2.05 1.29 6.35
C ALA A 85 -1.59 -0.07 6.89
N VAL A 86 -0.34 -0.50 6.65
CA VAL A 86 0.21 -1.74 7.22
C VAL A 86 0.39 -1.66 8.74
N GLU A 87 0.78 -0.50 9.27
CA GLU A 87 0.92 -0.28 10.71
C GLU A 87 -0.42 -0.39 11.45
N SER A 88 -1.55 -0.02 10.80
CA SER A 88 -2.92 -0.19 11.33
C SER A 88 -3.35 -1.66 11.56
N PHE A 89 -2.61 -2.63 11.01
CA PHE A 89 -2.80 -4.05 11.29
C PHE A 89 -2.01 -4.53 12.51
N GLY A 90 -0.95 -3.83 12.89
CA GLY A 90 -0.03 -4.20 13.98
C GLY A 90 -0.32 -3.53 15.32
N ASP A 91 -0.96 -2.36 15.31
CA ASP A 91 -1.41 -1.64 16.51
C ASP A 91 -2.90 -1.36 16.40
N GLY A 92 -3.65 -1.57 17.48
CA GLY A 92 -5.08 -1.34 17.51
C GLY A 92 -5.41 0.10 17.11
N TRP A 93 -5.90 0.26 15.88
CA TRP A 93 -6.28 1.52 15.27
C TRP A 93 -7.09 2.42 16.22
N ALA A 94 -6.55 3.61 16.48
CA ALA A 94 -7.30 4.76 17.00
C ALA A 94 -6.77 6.04 16.34
N GLY A 95 -7.11 6.30 15.07
CA GLY A 95 -6.78 7.60 14.50
C GLY A 95 -6.77 7.77 12.99
N PHE A 96 -7.92 7.61 12.33
CA PHE A 96 -8.21 8.43 11.14
C PHE A 96 -9.61 9.02 11.27
N ARG A 97 -9.72 10.01 12.16
CA ARG A 97 -10.66 11.11 11.99
C ARG A 97 -9.85 12.29 11.50
N GLY A 98 -9.97 12.67 10.24
CA GLY A 98 -9.41 13.95 9.78
C GLY A 98 -9.03 14.02 8.31
N GLN A 99 -9.98 13.80 7.39
CA GLN A 99 -9.93 14.48 6.10
C GLN A 99 -11.17 15.35 5.99
N GLY A 100 -11.04 16.64 6.27
CA GLY A 100 -11.96 17.69 5.82
C GLY A 100 -11.15 18.83 5.20
N PRO A 101 -11.75 19.77 4.43
CA PRO A 101 -13.17 19.91 4.07
C PRO A 101 -13.41 19.97 2.53
N PRO A 102 -14.65 20.17 2.06
CA PRO A 102 -14.84 21.14 0.99
C PRO A 102 -15.76 22.29 1.45
N VAL A 103 -15.21 23.50 1.34
CA VAL A 103 -15.91 24.79 1.38
C VAL A 103 -17.01 24.86 0.31
N PRO A 104 -18.16 25.45 0.64
CA PRO A 104 -18.44 26.78 0.08
C PRO A 104 -18.63 27.87 1.14
#